data_AF-A0A7W4BPS3-F1
#
_entry.id   AF-A0A7W4BPS3-F1
#
_cell.length_a   1.000
_cell.length_b   1.000
_cell.length_c   1.000
_cell.angle_alpha   90.00
_cell.angle_beta   90.00
_cell.angle_gamma   90.00
#
_symmetry.space_group_name_H-M   'P 1'
#
loop_
_entity.id
_entity.type
_entity.pdbx_description
1 polymer ?
#
loop_
_entity_poly.entity_id
_entity_poly.type
_entity_poly.pdbx_seq_one_letter_code
_entity_poly.pdbx_strand_id
1 'polypeptide(L)' 'MKLNDALRLIAGVMICISLLLQQFHDPLWIWFTVFIALNLIQSAFSKWCPMITLLKKLGFEE' A
#
# COMPACT_ATOMS: atom_id res chain seq x y z
N MET A 1 -4.52 2.19 -17.82
CA MET A 1 -4.53 2.99 -16.57
C MET A 1 -3.10 3.37 -16.30
N LYS A 2 -2.81 4.65 -16.00
CA LYS A 2 -1.43 5.04 -15.65
C LYS A 2 -1.02 4.32 -14.38
N LEU A 3 0.24 3.91 -14.29
CA LEU A 3 0.82 3.26 -13.10
C LEU A 3 0.49 4.01 -11.79
N ASN A 4 0.49 5.34 -11.84
CA ASN A 4 0.18 6.19 -10.69
C ASN A 4 -1.29 6.09 -10.21
N ASP A 5 -2.24 5.92 -11.13
CA ASP A 5 -3.68 5.79 -10.78
C ASP A 5 -3.98 4.41 -10.20
N ALA A 6 -3.43 3.35 -10.81
CA ALA A 6 -3.53 2.00 -10.28
C ALA A 6 -2.90 1.89 -8.89
N LEU A 7 -1.75 2.55 -8.69
CA LEU A 7 -1.06 2.57 -7.41
C LEU A 7 -1.85 3.29 -6.32
N ARG A 8 -2.46 4.45 -6.62
CA ARG A 8 -3.32 5.17 -5.66
C ARG A 8 -4.52 4.34 -5.24
N LEU A 9 -5.15 3.63 -6.19
CA LEU A 9 -6.31 2.80 -5.93
C LEU A 9 -5.95 1.57 -5.09
N ILE A 10 -4.88 0.86 -5.45
CA ILE A 10 -4.42 -0.33 -4.72
C ILE A 10 -3.94 0.05 -3.31
N ALA A 11 -3.24 1.17 -3.16
CA ALA A 11 -2.82 1.66 -1.85
C ALA A 11 -4.03 1.95 -0.94
N GLY A 12 -5.06 2.63 -1.46
CA GLY A 12 -6.29 2.89 -0.71
C GLY A 12 -7.00 1.60 -0.28
N VAL A 13 -7.13 0.63 -1.20
CA VAL A 13 -7.76 -0.67 -0.91
C VAL A 13 -6.98 -1.45 0.16
N MET A 14 -5.65 -1.48 0.05
CA MET A 14 -4.80 -2.20 1.01
C MET A 14 -4.88 -1.62 2.43
N ILE A 15 -5.02 -0.29 2.55
CA ILE A 15 -5.24 0.37 3.85
C ILE A 15 -6.63 0.05 4.41
N CYS A 16 -7.68 0.09 3.58
CA CYS A 16 -9.03 -0.29 4.02
C CYS A 16 -9.09 -1.74 4.52
N ILE A 17 -8.45 -2.67 3.81
CA ILE A 17 -8.35 -4.09 4.22
C ILE A 17 -7.59 -4.21 5.54
N SER A 18 -6.48 -3.48 5.70
CA SER A 18 -5.69 -3.51 6.94
C SER A 18 -6.47 -2.97 8.14
N LEU A 19 -7.25 -1.89 7.95
CA LEU A 19 -8.13 -1.33 8.98
C LEU A 19 -9.28 -2.26 9.37
N LEU A 20 -9.90 -2.92 8.39
CA LEU A 20 -10.93 -3.94 8.64
C LEU A 20 -10.33 -5.09 9.45
N LEU A 21 -9.19 -5.62 9.03
CA LEU A 21 -8.55 -6.76 9.68
C LEU A 21 -8.13 -6.44 11.11
N GLN A 22 -7.70 -5.21 11.36
CA GLN A 22 -7.43 -4.70 12.70
C GLN A 22 -8.66 -4.75 13.62
N GLN A 23 -9.85 -4.41 13.13
CA GLN A 23 -11.06 -4.51 13.95
C GLN A 23 -11.42 -5.96 14.31
N PHE A 24 -11.06 -6.92 13.45
CA PHE A 24 -11.47 -8.32 13.60
C PHE A 24 -10.53 -9.18 14.45
N HIS A 25 -9.26 -8.78 14.62
CA HIS A 25 -8.27 -9.67 15.25
C HIS A 25 -7.66 -9.11 16.54
N ASP A 26 -7.05 -7.92 16.52
CA ASP A 26 -6.50 -7.31 17.74
C ASP A 26 -6.14 -5.82 17.50
N PRO A 27 -6.41 -4.89 18.43
CA PRO A 27 -6.05 -3.48 18.31
C PRO A 27 -4.55 -3.23 18.16
N LEU A 28 -3.68 -4.18 18.53
CA LEU A 28 -2.23 -4.07 18.33
C LEU A 28 -1.82 -4.15 16.84
N TRP A 29 -2.72 -4.57 15.94
CA TRP A 29 -2.51 -4.59 14.48
C TRP A 29 -2.33 -3.18 13.89
N ILE A 30 -2.56 -2.10 14.67
CA ILE A 30 -2.37 -0.72 14.21
C ILE A 30 -0.93 -0.49 13.78
N TRP A 31 0.03 -1.09 14.48
CA TRP A 31 1.45 -0.95 14.18
C TRP A 31 1.80 -1.50 12.79
N PHE A 32 1.16 -2.58 12.36
CA PHE A 32 1.34 -3.12 11.02
C PHE A 32 0.73 -2.19 9.95
N THR A 33 -0.45 -1.63 10.23
CA THR A 33 -1.10 -0.66 9.34
C THR A 33 -0.28 0.63 9.23
N VAL A 34 0.27 1.12 10.34
CA VAL A 34 1.16 2.28 10.40
C VAL A 34 2.47 2.01 9.68
N PHE A 35 3.05 0.81 9.79
CA PHE A 35 4.24 0.42 9.05
C PHE A 35 4.01 0.43 7.53
N ILE A 36 2.88 -0.08 7.06
CA ILE A 36 2.47 -0.01 5.65
C ILE A 36 2.30 1.44 5.20
N ALA A 37 1.62 2.27 5.99
CA ALA A 37 1.40 3.68 5.69
C ALA A 37 2.72 4.48 5.63
N LEU A 38 3.64 4.24 6.56
CA LEU A 38 4.97 4.84 6.56
C LEU A 38 5.77 4.46 5.30
N ASN A 39 5.71 3.20 4.88
CA ASN A 39 6.32 2.76 3.62
C ASN A 39 5.72 3.48 2.41
N LEU A 40 4.41 3.70 2.40
CA LEU A 40 3.72 4.42 1.33
C LEU A 40 4.10 5.92 1.31
N ILE A 41 4.22 6.56 2.48
CA ILE A 41 4.69 7.94 2.62
C ILE A 41 6.13 8.05 2.15
N GLN A 42 7.00 7.13 2.56
CA GLN A 42 8.40 7.10 2.09
C GLN A 42 8.46 6.93 0.57
N SER A 43 7.59 6.10 -0.02
CA SER A 43 7.47 5.97 -1.46
C SER A 43 7.05 7.27 -2.15
N ALA A 44 6.19 8.08 -1.53
CA ALA A 44 5.76 9.36 -2.12
C ALA A 44 6.93 10.35 -2.27
N PHE A 45 7.88 10.31 -1.33
CA PHE A 45 9.08 11.15 -1.35
C PHE A 45 10.24 10.55 -2.16
N SER A 46 10.50 9.24 -2.01
CA SER A 46 11.67 8.58 -2.59
C SER A 46 11.40 8.03 -4.00
N LYS A 47 10.14 7.98 -4.46
CA LYS A 47 9.68 7.29 -5.69
C LYS A 47 10.06 5.80 -5.76
N TRP A 48 10.67 5.27 -4.72
CA TRP A 48 11.03 3.87 -4.56
C TRP A 48 9.94 3.20 -3.74
N CYS A 49 9.06 2.46 -4.42
CA CYS A 49 7.95 1.76 -3.78
C CYS A 49 8.09 0.26 -4.04
N PRO A 50 8.17 -0.60 -3.00
CA PRO A 50 8.08 -2.05 -3.21
C PRO A 50 6.76 -2.44 -3.89
N MET A 51 5.70 -1.64 -3.71
CA MET A 51 4.42 -1.81 -4.40
C MET A 51 4.51 -1.51 -5.91
N ILE A 52 5.30 -0.52 -6.33
CA ILE A 52 5.59 -0.30 -7.76
C ILE A 52 6.33 -1.52 -8.32
N THR A 53 7.34 -2.03 -7.60
CA THR A 53 8.08 -3.22 -8.02
C THR A 53 7.18 -4.45 -8.11
N LEU A 54 6.22 -4.61 -7.19
CA LEU A 54 5.20 -5.66 -7.22
C LEU A 54 4.22 -5.51 -8.39
N LEU A 55 3.70 -4.31 -8.64
CA LEU A 55 2.84 -4.03 -9.80
C LEU A 55 3.57 -4.25 -11.13
N LYS A 56 4.83 -3.80 -11.21
CA LYS A 56 5.71 -4.00 -12.36
C LYS A 56 5.99 -5.50 -12.58
N LYS A 57 6.13 -6.27 -11.50
CA LYS A 57 6.27 -7.74 -11.53
C LYS A 57 4.96 -8.48 -11.84
N LEU A 58 3.81 -7.85 -11.60
CA LEU A 58 2.47 -8.33 -11.97
C LEU A 58 2.08 -7.95 -13.41
N GLY A 59 3.00 -7.36 -14.19
CA GLY A 59 2.79 -7.05 -15.61
C GLY A 59 2.14 -5.70 -15.90
N PHE A 60 2.00 -4.84 -14.90
CA PHE A 60 1.64 -3.43 -15.13
C PHE A 60 2.91 -2.63 -15.41
N GLU A 61 3.26 -2.54 -16.69
CA GLU A 61 4.22 -1.56 -17.21
C GLU A 61 3.48 -0.27 -17.60
N GLU A 62 4.20 0.85 -17.53
CA GLU A 62 3.74 2.25 -17.43
C GLU A 62 2.52 2.68 -18.27
#